data_AF-A0A0P9XB69-F1
#
_entry.id   AF-A0A0P9XB69-F1
#
_cell.length_a   1.000
_cell.length_b   1.000
_cell.length_c   1.000
_cell.angle_alpha   90.00
_cell.angle_beta   90.00
_cell.angle_gamma   90.00
#
_symmetry.space_group_name_H-M   'P 1'
#
loop_
_entity.id
_entity.type
_entity.pdbx_description
1 polymer ?
#
loop_
_entity_poly.entity_id
_entity_poly.type
_entity_poly.pdbx_seq_one_letter_code
_entity_poly.pdbx_strand_id
1 'polypeptide(L)'
;MQETDLYQLLSLHGERMEGASYADASTLISLEAATSKPHCAVHSWIVLDLLSDDSMSPGTRQSDQTDNPSEAAGSAGASEAMLLPIVLFSHYVEFHSTGQFQKGDSIRTGLAANYDGRGIFETQDAIYVLLGQGVRREAPIDFLQALPQGLALHDYSLPIQAEPRRGISALRGDQDVIYCDLQMSPEQGRELISLIEGLRAGGLHPGLESVFLDITQELSHSSQRQDRRTPKG
;
A
#
# COMPACT_ATOMS: atom_id res chain seq x y z
N MET A 1 18.60 -6.84 5.90
CA MET A 1 17.23 -6.69 6.45
C MET A 1 16.65 -8.07 6.69
N GLN A 2 15.99 -8.34 7.82
CA GLN A 2 15.28 -9.60 8.04
C GLN A 2 13.87 -9.54 7.42
N GLU A 3 13.28 -10.68 7.07
CA GLU A 3 11.95 -10.75 6.44
C GLU A 3 10.85 -10.14 7.33
N THR A 4 10.95 -10.34 8.64
CA THR A 4 10.03 -9.76 9.64
C THR A 4 10.04 -8.22 9.63
N ASP A 5 11.22 -7.60 9.45
CA ASP A 5 11.36 -6.14 9.41
C ASP A 5 10.63 -5.57 8.18
N LEU A 6 10.70 -6.29 7.06
CA LEU A 6 10.04 -5.91 5.81
C LEU A 6 8.51 -6.02 5.92
N TYR A 7 7.99 -7.11 6.49
CA TYR A 7 6.54 -7.22 6.75
C TYR A 7 6.03 -6.13 7.68
N GLN A 8 6.81 -5.76 8.70
CA GLN A 8 6.43 -4.67 9.58
C GLN A 8 6.39 -3.33 8.84
N LEU A 9 7.39 -3.04 8.01
CA LEU A 9 7.43 -1.84 7.18
C LEU A 9 6.26 -1.76 6.19
N LEU A 10 5.89 -2.89 5.58
CA LEU A 10 4.79 -2.99 4.63
C LEU A 10 3.41 -3.17 5.28
N SER A 11 3.33 -3.22 6.62
CA SER A 11 2.05 -3.31 7.31
C SER A 11 1.36 -1.94 7.40
N LEU A 12 0.03 -1.91 7.29
CA LEU A 12 -0.77 -0.68 7.40
C LEU A 12 -0.96 -0.19 8.87
N HIS A 13 -0.10 -0.60 9.79
CA HIS A 13 -0.16 -0.19 11.19
C HIS A 13 0.63 1.10 11.43
N GLY A 14 0.02 2.17 11.92
CA GLY A 14 0.73 3.41 12.25
C GLY A 14 -0.18 4.63 12.26
N GLU A 15 0.42 5.82 12.21
CA GLU A 15 -0.31 7.07 12.05
C GLU A 15 -1.00 7.09 10.67
N ARG A 16 -2.32 7.24 10.69
CA ARG A 16 -3.15 7.20 9.49
C ARG A 16 -3.09 8.53 8.76
N MET A 17 -2.94 8.44 7.45
CA MET A 17 -2.95 9.56 6.52
C MET A 17 -4.25 9.50 5.71
N GLU A 18 -4.87 10.66 5.49
CA GLU A 18 -6.03 10.80 4.60
C GLU A 18 -5.55 11.02 3.17
N GLY A 19 -5.97 10.14 2.26
CA GLY A 19 -5.73 10.26 0.82
C GLY A 19 -6.88 10.95 0.08
N ALA A 20 -6.90 10.78 -1.24
CA ALA A 20 -7.98 11.22 -2.09
C ALA A 20 -9.26 10.38 -1.86
N SER A 21 -10.43 11.03 -1.90
CA SER A 21 -11.69 10.29 -1.98
C SER A 21 -11.91 9.72 -3.38
N TYR A 22 -12.79 8.72 -3.51
CA TYR A 22 -13.19 8.22 -4.83
C TYR A 22 -13.84 9.30 -5.71
N ALA A 23 -14.55 10.25 -5.11
CA ALA A 23 -15.12 11.38 -5.84
C ALA A 23 -14.02 12.28 -6.41
N ASP A 24 -12.95 12.49 -5.63
CA ASP A 24 -11.78 13.26 -6.06
C ASP A 24 -10.99 12.51 -7.12
N ALA A 25 -10.92 11.18 -7.08
CA ALA A 25 -10.13 10.37 -8.02
C ALA A 25 -10.41 10.73 -9.48
N SER A 26 -11.69 10.79 -9.86
CA SER A 26 -12.09 11.14 -11.24
C SER A 26 -11.69 12.58 -11.61
N THR A 27 -11.74 13.49 -10.64
CA THR A 27 -11.39 14.91 -10.82
C THR A 27 -9.87 15.09 -10.91
N LEU A 28 -9.11 14.37 -10.08
CA LEU A 28 -7.64 14.36 -10.06
C LEU A 28 -7.08 13.75 -11.33
N ILE A 29 -7.63 12.60 -11.77
CA ILE A 29 -7.30 12.00 -13.06
C ILE A 29 -7.60 12.97 -14.22
N SER A 30 -8.71 13.72 -14.14
CA SER A 30 -9.07 14.71 -15.17
C SER A 30 -8.17 15.96 -15.16
N LEU A 31 -7.75 16.43 -13.98
CA LEU A 31 -6.78 17.52 -13.82
C LEU A 31 -5.42 17.16 -14.41
N GLU A 32 -5.04 15.89 -14.30
CA GLU A 32 -3.78 15.35 -14.80
C GLU A 32 -3.79 15.00 -16.29
N ALA A 33 -4.94 15.03 -16.97
CA ALA A 33 -5.01 14.92 -18.44
C ALA A 33 -4.27 16.07 -19.15
N ALA A 34 -3.89 17.14 -18.42
CA ALA A 34 -2.95 18.16 -18.89
C ALA A 34 -1.49 17.67 -18.93
N THR A 35 -1.18 16.57 -18.25
CA THR A 35 0.13 15.91 -18.23
C THR A 35 0.14 14.73 -19.20
N SER A 36 1.28 14.46 -19.84
CA SER A 36 1.44 13.27 -20.70
C SER A 36 1.84 12.02 -19.91
N LYS A 37 1.79 12.07 -18.58
CA LYS A 37 2.23 10.97 -17.72
C LYS A 37 1.10 9.93 -17.55
N PRO A 38 1.42 8.64 -17.49
CA PRO A 38 0.46 7.64 -17.05
C PRO A 38 0.03 7.91 -15.61
N HIS A 39 -1.25 7.69 -15.33
CA HIS A 39 -1.82 7.76 -13.99
C HIS A 39 -2.24 6.37 -13.47
N CYS A 40 -2.15 6.20 -12.16
CA CYS A 40 -2.43 4.97 -11.42
C CYS A 40 -3.24 5.29 -10.15
N ALA A 41 -4.41 4.68 -9.98
CA ALA A 41 -5.18 4.78 -8.75
C ALA A 41 -4.88 3.57 -7.85
N VAL A 42 -4.59 3.80 -6.58
CA VAL A 42 -4.13 2.77 -5.64
C VAL A 42 -4.84 2.83 -4.29
N HIS A 43 -5.01 1.68 -3.64
CA HIS A 43 -5.51 1.54 -2.27
C HIS A 43 -4.44 1.00 -1.33
N SER A 44 -4.70 1.08 -0.02
CA SER A 44 -3.88 0.40 0.98
C SER A 44 -2.40 0.78 0.82
N TRP A 45 -2.15 2.09 0.86
CA TRP A 45 -0.89 2.67 0.46
C TRP A 45 -0.03 3.08 1.66
N ILE A 46 1.29 3.07 1.44
CA ILE A 46 2.32 3.40 2.41
C ILE A 46 3.31 4.34 1.75
N VAL A 47 3.49 5.53 2.31
CA VAL A 47 4.59 6.43 1.94
C VAL A 47 5.76 6.16 2.87
N LEU A 48 6.91 5.84 2.29
CA LEU A 48 8.13 5.49 3.02
C LEU A 48 9.16 6.61 2.86
N ASP A 49 9.52 7.27 3.95
CA ASP A 49 10.62 8.22 4.04
C ASP A 49 11.94 7.45 4.16
N LEU A 50 12.82 7.58 3.17
CA LEU A 50 14.07 6.86 3.13
C LEU A 50 15.12 7.55 4.00
N LEU A 51 15.54 6.86 5.05
CA LEU A 51 16.66 7.27 5.88
C LEU A 51 17.97 6.79 5.25
N SER A 52 18.90 7.73 5.08
CA SER A 52 20.30 7.37 4.83
C SER A 52 20.91 6.99 6.17
N ASP A 53 21.64 5.88 6.23
CA ASP A 53 22.50 5.61 7.37
C ASP A 53 23.66 6.61 7.29
N ASP A 54 23.64 7.63 8.16
CA ASP A 54 24.65 8.68 8.23
C ASP A 54 25.97 8.14 8.85
N SER A 55 26.43 6.99 8.37
CA SER A 55 27.71 6.37 8.73
C SER A 55 28.84 6.72 7.75
N MET A 56 28.71 7.83 7.02
CA MET A 56 29.86 8.53 6.43
C MET A 56 30.10 9.83 7.20
N SER A 57 30.87 9.74 8.28
CA SER A 57 31.47 10.93 8.91
C SER A 57 32.08 11.82 7.81
N PRO A 58 31.94 13.16 7.87
CA PRO A 58 32.66 14.05 6.98
C PRO A 58 34.14 13.95 7.37
N GLY A 59 34.84 13.01 6.74
CA GLY A 59 36.29 12.94 6.75
C GLY A 59 36.80 14.25 6.17
N THR A 60 37.33 15.08 7.06
CA THR A 60 38.09 16.30 6.83
C THR A 60 38.73 16.32 5.44
N ARG A 61 38.12 17.04 4.48
CA ARG A 61 38.80 17.42 3.24
C ARG A 61 39.83 18.46 3.60
N GLN A 62 41.05 17.99 3.86
CA GLN A 62 42.22 18.84 3.82
C GLN A 62 42.33 19.37 2.39
N SER A 63 42.24 20.69 2.30
CA SER A 63 42.59 21.47 1.13
C SER A 63 43.97 21.06 0.63
N ASP A 64 44.05 20.57 -0.60
CA ASP A 64 45.17 20.93 -1.44
C ASP A 64 44.70 21.10 -2.89
N GLN A 65 45.00 22.31 -3.35
CA GLN A 65 44.63 22.92 -4.61
C GLN A 65 45.65 22.47 -5.66
N THR A 66 45.19 21.96 -6.80
CA THR A 66 46.01 22.01 -8.02
C THR A 66 45.12 22.19 -9.22
N ASP A 67 45.35 23.35 -9.85
CA ASP A 67 44.68 23.87 -11.04
C ASP A 67 44.84 22.95 -12.26
N ASN A 68 43.79 22.86 -13.06
CA ASN A 68 43.89 22.70 -14.52
C ASN A 68 42.62 23.25 -15.19
N PRO A 69 42.74 24.18 -16.17
CA PRO A 69 41.63 24.61 -17.02
C PRO A 69 41.64 23.90 -18.39
N SER A 70 40.49 23.95 -19.07
CA SER A 70 40.19 23.54 -20.47
C SER A 70 39.56 22.14 -20.60
N GLU A 71 38.48 21.87 -21.33
CA GLU A 71 37.70 22.63 -22.32
C GLU A 71 36.33 21.94 -22.55
N ALA A 72 35.44 22.69 -23.21
CA ALA A 72 34.04 22.46 -23.59
C ALA A 72 33.58 21.04 -24.02
N ALA A 73 32.32 20.71 -23.67
CA ALA A 73 31.26 20.35 -24.63
C ALA A 73 29.93 20.15 -23.89
N GLY A 74 28.83 20.50 -24.57
CA GLY A 74 27.53 20.71 -23.95
C GLY A 74 26.77 19.45 -23.52
N SER A 75 25.84 19.67 -22.61
CA SER A 75 24.46 19.23 -22.81
C SER A 75 23.55 20.27 -22.17
N ALA A 76 22.53 20.68 -22.93
CA ALA A 76 21.48 21.54 -22.45
C ALA A 76 20.87 20.90 -21.19
N GLY A 77 20.80 21.67 -20.11
CA GLY A 77 20.30 21.22 -18.82
C GLY A 77 18.89 20.65 -18.95
N ALA A 78 18.78 19.33 -18.95
CA ALA A 78 17.65 18.69 -18.33
C ALA A 78 17.70 19.12 -16.87
N SER A 79 16.74 19.92 -16.44
CA SER A 79 16.56 20.27 -15.04
C SER A 79 16.53 18.95 -14.28
N GLU A 80 17.60 18.62 -13.57
CA GLU A 80 17.70 17.38 -12.80
C GLU A 80 16.60 17.50 -11.74
N ALA A 81 15.48 16.83 -12.00
CA ALA A 81 14.30 16.95 -11.17
C ALA A 81 14.71 16.55 -9.76
N MET A 82 14.64 17.49 -8.83
CA MET A 82 15.04 17.29 -7.44
C MET A 82 14.10 16.25 -6.85
N LEU A 83 14.54 14.98 -6.82
CA LEU A 83 13.76 13.87 -6.30
C LEU A 83 13.69 13.94 -4.78
N LEU A 84 12.52 13.66 -4.23
CA LEU A 84 12.31 13.48 -2.81
C LEU A 84 12.74 12.06 -2.42
N PRO A 85 13.41 11.87 -1.27
CA PRO A 85 13.83 10.56 -0.77
C PRO A 85 12.64 9.80 -0.18
N ILE A 86 11.51 9.76 -0.89
CA ILE A 86 10.30 9.07 -0.47
C ILE A 86 9.84 8.13 -1.59
N VAL A 87 9.33 6.97 -1.21
CA VAL A 87 8.77 5.98 -2.14
C VAL A 87 7.38 5.58 -1.70
N LEU A 88 6.53 5.20 -2.67
CA LEU A 88 5.20 4.67 -2.42
C LEU A 88 5.24 3.16 -2.57
N PHE A 89 4.67 2.47 -1.58
CA PHE A 89 4.24 1.08 -1.69
C PHE A 89 2.72 1.03 -1.65
N SER A 90 2.12 0.24 -2.53
CA SER A 90 0.69 -0.04 -2.54
C SER A 90 0.45 -1.54 -2.54
N HIS A 91 -0.51 -1.98 -1.74
CA HIS A 91 -1.00 -3.36 -1.74
C HIS A 91 -2.03 -3.64 -2.84
N TYR A 92 -2.55 -2.61 -3.50
CA TYR A 92 -3.63 -2.80 -4.46
C TYR A 92 -3.70 -1.67 -5.48
N VAL A 93 -3.49 -1.99 -6.75
CA VAL A 93 -3.83 -1.13 -7.88
C VAL A 93 -5.31 -1.26 -8.18
N GLU A 94 -6.05 -0.15 -8.18
CA GLU A 94 -7.44 -0.11 -8.66
C GLU A 94 -7.48 0.07 -10.18
N PHE A 95 -6.60 0.93 -10.71
CA PHE A 95 -6.56 1.27 -12.12
C PHE A 95 -5.19 1.77 -12.55
N HIS A 96 -4.74 1.40 -13.75
CA HIS A 96 -3.58 2.01 -14.41
C HIS A 96 -3.91 2.36 -15.87
N SER A 97 -3.69 3.63 -16.23
CA SER A 97 -4.08 4.21 -17.52
C SER A 97 -3.51 3.50 -18.77
N THR A 98 -2.31 2.93 -18.67
CA THR A 98 -1.67 2.20 -19.78
C THR A 98 -1.85 0.68 -19.70
N GLY A 99 -2.44 0.17 -18.62
CA GLY A 99 -2.50 -1.27 -18.34
C GLY A 99 -1.16 -1.91 -17.97
N GLN A 100 -0.11 -1.13 -17.70
CA GLN A 100 1.17 -1.65 -17.20
C GLN A 100 1.01 -2.42 -15.88
N PHE A 101 0.11 -1.98 -15.01
CA PHE A 101 -0.31 -2.69 -13.81
C PHE A 101 -1.78 -3.08 -13.92
N GLN A 102 -2.11 -4.28 -13.49
CA GLN A 102 -3.45 -4.84 -13.45
C GLN A 102 -4.11 -4.52 -12.12
N LYS A 103 -5.45 -4.58 -12.11
CA LYS A 103 -6.23 -4.44 -10.89
C LYS A 103 -5.85 -5.55 -9.90
N GLY A 104 -5.54 -5.17 -8.66
CA GLY A 104 -5.09 -6.07 -7.60
C GLY A 104 -3.57 -6.26 -7.51
N ASP A 105 -2.78 -5.66 -8.40
CA ASP A 105 -1.33 -5.71 -8.28
C ASP A 105 -0.84 -4.93 -7.06
N SER A 106 0.15 -5.48 -6.36
CA SER A 106 0.96 -4.75 -5.38
C SER A 106 2.15 -4.12 -6.09
N ILE A 107 2.45 -2.86 -5.78
CA ILE A 107 3.50 -2.11 -6.47
C ILE A 107 4.38 -1.31 -5.51
N ARG A 108 5.62 -1.09 -5.94
CA ARG A 108 6.50 -0.06 -5.38
C ARG A 108 6.98 0.89 -6.46
N THR A 109 6.86 2.18 -6.19
CA THR A 109 7.22 3.24 -7.12
C THR A 109 8.70 3.57 -7.04
N GLY A 110 9.25 4.28 -8.02
CA GLY A 110 10.52 5.00 -7.85
C GLY A 110 10.44 6.10 -6.79
N LEU A 111 11.52 6.88 -6.65
CA LEU A 111 11.54 8.09 -5.83
C LEU A 111 10.51 9.10 -6.33
N ALA A 112 9.87 9.83 -5.42
CA ALA A 112 8.93 10.87 -5.79
C ALA A 112 9.64 12.05 -6.46
N ALA A 113 9.06 12.55 -7.54
CA ALA A 113 9.31 13.88 -8.05
C ALA A 113 8.52 14.94 -7.25
N ASN A 114 7.33 14.58 -6.77
CA ASN A 114 6.48 15.45 -5.95
C ASN A 114 5.51 14.63 -5.09
N TYR A 115 5.10 15.17 -3.94
CA TYR A 115 4.05 14.59 -3.10
C TYR A 115 3.29 15.72 -2.40
N ASP A 116 1.96 15.75 -2.56
CA ASP A 116 1.10 16.79 -1.97
C ASP A 116 0.83 16.60 -0.47
N GLY A 117 1.33 15.50 0.12
CA GLY A 117 1.10 15.14 1.51
C GLY A 117 -0.24 14.43 1.77
N ARG A 118 -1.02 14.15 0.72
CA ARG A 118 -2.35 13.53 0.81
C ARG A 118 -2.57 12.54 -0.33
N GLY A 119 -3.14 13.01 -1.44
CA GLY A 119 -3.79 12.18 -2.45
C GLY A 119 -2.98 12.04 -3.74
N ILE A 120 -1.99 12.89 -3.99
CA ILE A 120 -1.22 12.91 -5.24
C ILE A 120 0.26 12.66 -4.96
N PHE A 121 0.75 11.52 -5.44
CA PHE A 121 2.14 11.13 -5.39
C PHE A 121 2.67 10.98 -6.81
N GLU A 122 3.67 11.79 -7.19
CA GLU A 122 4.19 11.84 -8.55
C GLU A 122 5.62 11.30 -8.58
N THR A 123 5.91 10.39 -9.49
CA THR A 123 7.27 9.99 -9.87
C THR A 123 7.67 10.65 -11.20
N GLN A 124 8.89 10.38 -11.66
CA GLN A 124 9.32 10.83 -12.98
C GLN A 124 8.43 10.26 -14.10
N ASP A 125 7.98 9.02 -13.93
CA ASP A 125 7.34 8.21 -14.95
C ASP A 125 5.83 8.07 -14.80
N ALA A 126 5.24 8.32 -13.62
CA ALA A 126 3.81 8.15 -13.41
C ALA A 126 3.27 9.07 -12.31
N ILE A 127 1.95 9.26 -12.29
CA ILE A 127 1.24 9.91 -11.19
C ILE A 127 0.34 8.90 -10.49
N TYR A 128 0.37 8.90 -9.16
CA TYR A 128 -0.35 7.96 -8.32
C TYR A 128 -1.40 8.71 -7.49
N VAL A 129 -2.65 8.31 -7.65
CA VAL A 129 -3.77 8.78 -6.85
C VAL A 129 -3.96 7.83 -5.68
N LEU A 130 -3.66 8.32 -4.47
CA LEU A 130 -3.69 7.56 -3.23
C LEU A 130 -5.10 7.55 -2.66
N LEU A 131 -5.87 6.50 -2.91
CA LEU A 131 -7.27 6.42 -2.55
C LEU A 131 -7.48 5.94 -1.11
N GLY A 132 -8.35 6.64 -0.39
CA GLY A 132 -8.70 6.30 0.99
C GLY A 132 -7.53 6.49 1.96
N GLN A 133 -7.56 5.77 3.08
CA GLN A 133 -6.55 5.91 4.12
C GLN A 133 -5.28 5.14 3.78
N GLY A 134 -4.14 5.71 4.19
CA GLY A 134 -2.84 5.08 4.14
C GLY A 134 -2.02 5.39 5.38
N VAL A 135 -0.72 5.12 5.31
CA VAL A 135 0.22 5.37 6.42
C VAL A 135 1.52 5.94 5.88
N ARG A 136 2.21 6.75 6.70
CA ARG A 136 3.55 7.26 6.39
C ARG A 136 4.54 6.82 7.47
N ARG A 137 5.76 6.42 7.10
CA ARG A 137 6.81 6.04 8.06
C ARG A 137 8.20 6.10 7.46
N GLU A 138 9.20 6.02 8.32
CA GLU A 138 10.59 5.91 7.93
C GLU A 138 10.98 4.47 7.53
N ALA A 139 11.88 4.34 6.56
CA ALA A 139 12.47 3.09 6.13
C ALA A 139 13.97 3.26 5.82
N PRO A 140 14.83 2.28 6.13
CA PRO A 140 16.23 2.34 5.74
C PRO A 140 16.37 2.19 4.21
N ILE A 141 17.33 2.90 3.60
CA ILE A 141 17.52 2.88 2.14
C ILE A 141 17.75 1.47 1.56
N ASP A 142 18.34 0.56 2.34
CA ASP A 142 18.55 -0.85 1.97
C ASP A 142 17.24 -1.59 1.67
N PHE A 143 16.10 -1.08 2.15
CA PHE A 143 14.76 -1.57 1.81
C PHE A 143 14.53 -1.65 0.29
N LEU A 144 15.08 -0.71 -0.47
CA LEU A 144 14.90 -0.66 -1.93
C LEU A 144 15.51 -1.86 -2.66
N GLN A 145 16.49 -2.53 -2.04
CA GLN A 145 17.09 -3.75 -2.61
C GLN A 145 16.17 -4.96 -2.42
N ALA A 146 15.47 -5.02 -1.29
CA ALA A 146 14.56 -6.12 -0.98
C ALA A 146 13.26 -6.04 -1.79
N LEU A 147 12.84 -4.82 -2.16
CA LEU A 147 11.61 -4.59 -2.90
C LEU A 147 11.90 -3.75 -4.16
N PRO A 148 12.14 -4.39 -5.31
CA PRO A 148 12.43 -3.72 -6.58
C PRO A 148 11.31 -2.76 -7.03
N GLN A 149 11.61 -1.85 -7.96
CA GLN A 149 10.58 -1.02 -8.59
C GLN A 149 9.60 -1.85 -9.40
N GLY A 150 8.34 -1.43 -9.41
CA GLY A 150 7.28 -2.03 -10.20
C GLY A 150 6.49 -3.06 -9.38
N LEU A 151 6.10 -4.14 -10.03
CA LEU A 151 5.29 -5.20 -9.41
C LEU A 151 6.06 -5.85 -8.27
N ALA A 152 5.45 -5.84 -7.09
CA ALA A 152 5.89 -6.67 -5.98
C ALA A 152 5.48 -8.11 -6.30
N LEU A 153 6.46 -8.97 -6.62
CA LEU A 153 6.24 -10.39 -6.88
C LEU A 153 5.54 -11.08 -5.70
N HIS A 154 4.84 -12.18 -6.02
CA HIS A 154 3.93 -12.97 -5.15
C HIS A 154 4.51 -13.47 -3.81
N ASP A 155 5.77 -13.17 -3.47
CA ASP A 155 6.39 -13.49 -2.18
C ASP A 155 6.07 -12.44 -1.09
N TYR A 156 5.58 -11.25 -1.46
CA TYR A 156 5.16 -10.20 -0.52
C TYR A 156 3.65 -10.06 -0.36
N SER A 157 2.88 -10.92 -1.02
CA SER A 157 1.53 -11.23 -0.56
C SER A 157 1.71 -11.76 0.86
N LEU A 158 1.33 -10.98 1.87
CA LEU A 158 1.17 -11.48 3.24
C LEU A 158 0.57 -12.88 3.13
N PRO A 159 1.15 -13.92 3.75
CA PRO A 159 0.65 -15.26 3.56
C PRO A 159 -0.81 -15.29 3.99
N ILE A 160 -1.71 -15.27 3.00
CA ILE A 160 -3.08 -15.72 3.17
C ILE A 160 -2.88 -17.14 3.67
N GLN A 161 -3.17 -17.38 4.96
CA GLN A 161 -3.07 -18.71 5.52
C GLN A 161 -3.81 -19.65 4.57
N ALA A 162 -3.04 -20.50 3.89
CA ALA A 162 -3.55 -21.51 2.99
C ALA A 162 -4.16 -22.63 3.84
N GLU A 163 -5.21 -22.33 4.58
CA GLU A 163 -6.11 -23.34 5.11
C GLU A 163 -6.88 -23.94 3.93
N PRO A 164 -7.11 -25.25 3.92
CA PRO A 164 -7.79 -25.93 2.84
C PRO A 164 -9.21 -25.37 2.70
N ARG A 165 -9.38 -24.55 1.66
CA ARG A 165 -10.60 -23.79 1.34
C ARG A 165 -11.85 -24.69 1.37
N ARG A 166 -12.77 -24.38 2.30
CA ARG A 166 -14.20 -24.69 2.20
C ARG A 166 -14.99 -23.42 2.50
N GLY A 167 -16.17 -23.29 1.90
CA GLY A 167 -16.97 -22.06 1.90
C GLY A 167 -16.73 -21.22 0.64
N ILE A 168 -17.28 -20.01 0.57
CA ILE A 168 -17.24 -19.05 -0.56
C ILE A 168 -15.87 -18.85 -1.23
N SER A 169 -14.78 -19.25 -0.60
CA SER A 169 -13.46 -19.47 -1.24
C SER A 169 -13.45 -20.48 -2.40
N ALA A 170 -14.49 -21.29 -2.57
CA ALA A 170 -14.67 -22.22 -3.69
C ALA A 170 -15.39 -21.60 -4.89
N LEU A 171 -15.95 -20.39 -4.75
CA LEU A 171 -16.59 -19.66 -5.85
C LEU A 171 -15.51 -18.96 -6.68
N ARG A 172 -14.78 -19.76 -7.45
CA ARG A 172 -13.97 -19.27 -8.56
C ARG A 172 -14.90 -18.66 -9.61
N GLY A 173 -14.71 -17.38 -9.94
CA GLY A 173 -15.02 -16.92 -11.29
C GLY A 173 -15.30 -15.44 -11.50
N ASP A 174 -15.60 -14.66 -10.46
CA ASP A 174 -16.03 -13.28 -10.67
C ASP A 174 -15.06 -12.27 -10.07
N GLN A 175 -14.70 -11.25 -10.85
CA GLN A 175 -13.77 -10.17 -10.49
C GLN A 175 -14.41 -9.14 -9.53
N ASP A 176 -15.52 -9.50 -8.90
CA ASP A 176 -16.40 -8.61 -8.12
C ASP A 176 -16.51 -9.05 -6.65
N VAL A 177 -15.53 -9.83 -6.17
CA VAL A 177 -15.45 -10.27 -4.78
C VAL A 177 -14.48 -9.37 -4.02
N ILE A 178 -15.00 -8.58 -3.08
CA ILE A 178 -14.18 -7.79 -2.15
C ILE A 178 -13.69 -8.71 -1.03
N TYR A 179 -12.38 -8.96 -0.99
CA TYR A 179 -11.72 -9.65 0.11
C TYR A 179 -11.27 -8.64 1.16
N CYS A 180 -11.59 -8.91 2.42
CA CYS A 180 -11.17 -8.06 3.53
C CYS A 180 -10.58 -8.92 4.66
N ASP A 181 -9.27 -8.79 4.87
CA ASP A 181 -8.55 -9.41 5.98
C ASP A 181 -8.49 -8.44 7.17
N LEU A 182 -9.60 -8.34 7.90
CA LEU A 182 -9.68 -7.54 9.13
C LEU A 182 -9.27 -8.37 10.33
N GLN A 183 -8.23 -7.94 11.04
CA GLN A 183 -7.95 -8.42 12.40
C GLN A 183 -8.73 -7.60 13.42
N MET A 184 -9.38 -8.29 14.35
CA MET A 184 -10.19 -7.66 15.38
C MET A 184 -10.12 -8.46 16.69
N SER A 185 -10.32 -7.76 17.82
CA SER A 185 -10.41 -8.39 19.14
C SER A 185 -11.69 -9.23 19.29
N PRO A 186 -11.75 -10.18 20.24
CA PRO A 186 -12.96 -10.95 20.52
C PRO A 186 -14.16 -10.06 20.86
N GLU A 187 -13.93 -8.96 21.58
CA GLU A 187 -14.97 -7.99 21.95
C GLU A 187 -15.55 -7.30 20.73
N GLN A 188 -14.67 -6.80 19.84
CA GLN A 188 -15.09 -6.23 18.56
C GLN A 188 -15.80 -7.26 17.69
N GLY A 189 -15.38 -8.53 17.72
CA GLY A 189 -16.03 -9.61 16.98
C GLY A 189 -17.47 -9.83 17.43
N ARG A 190 -17.71 -9.81 18.75
CA ARG A 190 -19.07 -9.89 19.32
C ARG A 190 -19.93 -8.68 18.94
N GLU A 191 -19.35 -7.48 18.98
CA GLU A 191 -20.04 -6.25 18.58
C GLU A 191 -20.44 -6.27 17.10
N LEU A 192 -19.54 -6.72 16.23
CA LEU A 192 -19.81 -6.86 14.80
C LEU A 192 -20.90 -7.91 14.53
N ILE A 193 -20.90 -9.04 15.23
CA ILE A 193 -21.99 -10.03 15.13
C ILE A 193 -23.32 -9.37 15.49
N SER A 194 -23.38 -8.63 16.61
CA SER A 194 -24.62 -7.97 17.04
C SER A 194 -25.12 -6.95 16.03
N LEU A 195 -24.22 -6.19 15.39
CA LEU A 195 -24.57 -5.27 14.31
C LEU A 195 -25.16 -6.01 13.10
N ILE A 196 -24.51 -7.09 12.67
CA ILE A 196 -24.95 -7.89 11.51
C ILE A 196 -26.33 -8.52 11.76
N GLU A 197 -26.57 -9.05 12.95
CA GLU A 197 -27.90 -9.55 13.33
C GLU A 197 -28.97 -8.46 13.25
N GLY A 198 -28.65 -7.24 13.71
CA GLY A 198 -29.54 -6.09 13.59
C GLY A 198 -29.82 -5.69 12.14
N LEU A 199 -28.80 -5.64 11.30
CA LEU A 199 -28.94 -5.34 9.87
C LEU A 199 -29.76 -6.39 9.13
N ARG A 200 -29.54 -7.67 9.45
CA ARG A 200 -30.29 -8.80 8.91
C ARG A 200 -31.76 -8.74 9.31
N ALA A 201 -32.04 -8.53 10.59
CA ALA A 201 -33.40 -8.38 11.11
C ALA A 201 -34.13 -7.16 10.49
N GLY A 202 -33.40 -6.11 10.14
CA GLY A 202 -33.93 -4.95 9.43
C GLY A 202 -34.43 -5.24 8.02
N GLY A 203 -33.94 -6.30 7.36
CA GLY A 203 -34.41 -6.72 6.03
C GLY A 203 -34.13 -5.73 4.89
N LEU A 204 -33.37 -4.66 5.15
CA LEU A 204 -33.08 -3.59 4.19
C LEU A 204 -32.05 -4.01 3.13
N HIS A 205 -31.34 -5.12 3.35
CA HIS A 205 -30.24 -5.59 2.51
C HIS A 205 -30.38 -7.09 2.14
N PRO A 206 -31.43 -7.50 1.42
CA PRO A 206 -31.67 -8.91 1.09
C PRO A 206 -30.56 -9.51 0.21
N GLY A 207 -29.86 -8.70 -0.59
CA GLY A 207 -28.73 -9.15 -1.41
C GLY A 207 -27.45 -9.47 -0.61
N LEU A 208 -27.39 -9.10 0.67
CA LEU A 208 -26.23 -9.34 1.54
C LEU A 208 -26.46 -10.50 2.52
N GLU A 209 -27.56 -11.23 2.41
CA GLU A 209 -27.94 -12.29 3.34
C GLU A 209 -26.88 -13.38 3.46
N SER A 210 -26.32 -13.83 2.32
CA SER A 210 -25.24 -14.81 2.31
C SER A 210 -23.98 -14.27 2.98
N VAL A 211 -23.64 -13.00 2.73
CA VAL A 211 -22.48 -12.34 3.33
C VAL A 211 -22.62 -12.23 4.85
N PHE A 212 -23.81 -11.87 5.34
CA PHE A 212 -24.09 -11.81 6.78
C PHE A 212 -23.96 -13.18 7.46
N LEU A 213 -24.48 -14.23 6.82
CA LEU A 213 -24.37 -15.60 7.32
C LEU A 213 -22.90 -16.05 7.38
N ASP A 214 -22.15 -15.80 6.31
CA ASP A 214 -20.75 -16.21 6.20
C ASP A 214 -19.88 -15.48 7.24
N ILE A 215 -20.03 -14.16 7.40
CA ILE A 215 -19.29 -13.38 8.41
C ILE A 215 -19.58 -13.92 9.81
N THR A 216 -20.86 -14.17 10.13
CA THR A 216 -21.26 -14.67 11.45
C THR A 216 -20.68 -16.05 11.72
N GLN A 217 -20.66 -16.92 10.71
CA GLN A 217 -20.10 -18.27 10.81
C GLN A 217 -18.57 -18.23 11.03
N GLU A 218 -17.85 -17.43 10.27
CA GLU A 218 -16.38 -17.32 10.38
C GLU A 218 -15.94 -16.71 11.71
N LEU A 219 -16.64 -15.68 12.20
CA LEU A 219 -16.37 -15.08 13.51
C LEU A 219 -16.67 -16.06 14.65
N SER A 220 -17.74 -16.86 14.53
CA SER A 220 -18.08 -17.90 15.50
C SER A 220 -17.01 -19.00 15.58
N HIS A 221 -16.49 -19.43 14.42
CA HIS A 221 -15.40 -20.40 14.37
C HIS A 221 -14.10 -19.85 14.95
N SER A 222 -13.80 -18.58 14.70
CA SER A 222 -12.60 -17.91 15.23
C SER A 222 -12.64 -17.77 16.76
N SER A 223 -13.81 -17.43 17.32
CA SER A 223 -14.00 -17.35 18.78
C SER A 223 -13.80 -18.71 19.46
N GLN A 224 -14.28 -19.80 18.86
CA GLN A 224 -14.13 -21.17 19.42
C GLN A 224 -12.68 -21.68 19.39
N ARG A 225 -11.90 -21.28 18.38
CA ARG A 225 -10.46 -21.61 18.31
C ARG A 225 -9.65 -20.90 19.39
N GLN A 226 -10.08 -19.70 19.79
CA GLN A 226 -9.42 -18.92 20.83
C GLN A 226 -9.72 -19.45 22.24
N ASP A 227 -10.96 -19.89 22.51
CA ASP A 227 -11.32 -20.54 23.78
C ASP A 227 -10.52 -21.82 24.03
N ARG A 228 -10.23 -22.60 22.98
CA ARG A 228 -9.41 -23.83 23.08
C ARG A 228 -7.92 -23.59 23.38
N ARG A 229 -7.42 -22.36 23.24
CA ARG A 229 -6.02 -22.01 23.54
C ARG A 229 -5.81 -21.47 24.95
N THR A 230 -6.87 -21.29 25.74
CA THR A 230 -6.73 -20.97 27.16
C THR A 230 -6.54 -22.26 27.96
N PRO A 231 -5.37 -22.52 28.57
CA PRO A 231 -5.24 -23.66 29.47
C PRO A 231 -6.10 -23.41 30.70
N LYS A 232 -6.98 -24.37 31.03
CA LYS A 232 -7.54 -24.46 32.38
C LYS A 232 -6.36 -24.69 33.33
N GLY A 233 -6.22 -23.80 34.32
CA GLY A 233 -5.22 -23.89 35.37
C GLY A 233 -5.33 -25.15 36.20
#